data_AF-A0A660WBJ3-F1
#
_entry.id   AF-A0A660WBJ3-F1
#
_cell.length_a   1.000
_cell.length_b   1.000
_cell.length_c   1.000
_cell.angle_alpha   90.00
_cell.angle_beta   90.00
_cell.angle_gamma   90.00
#
_symmetry.space_group_name_H-M   'P 1'
#
loop_
_entity.id
_entity.type
_entity.pdbx_description
1 polymer ?
#
loop_
_entity_poly.entity_id
_entity_poly.type
_entity_poly.pdbx_seq_one_letter_code
_entity_poly.pdbx_strand_id
1 'polypeptide(L)'
;MKRFSLVALSGLILFLWPAGPAIAKRPPIMKVEDVKPGMTGYGLTVFKGTKVEKFNVKVIGVLWNMFPKRHVILVRCKERDVDYNQDGKINDDDKFLTKGKIASGMSGSPVYLTVGGKDYLIGAIALGWAFSTDPVAGVTPIEHMIESMETPLERPYADLEGSARRDGKEKVADPHAEYRTKLKRLATPLVVSGLDERTFGKLAASLRRHNIKAIQGGGSCRSIAADKARPEPGCTIGVPLVRGDVEIFAYGTLTMYDPETGELLAFGHDFLSAGECHMPLMLGKVTTIMTSLYNSFKLAGSTKEIGVLTRD
;
A
#
# COMPACT_ATOMS: atom_id res chain seq x y z
N MET A 1 33.28 77.29 9.95
CA MET A 1 32.55 76.80 8.76
C MET A 1 32.27 75.32 8.97
N LYS A 2 30.98 74.94 8.98
CA LYS A 2 30.45 73.67 9.51
C LYS A 2 30.80 72.51 8.58
N ARG A 3 31.41 71.44 9.12
CA ARG A 3 31.57 70.14 8.45
C ARG A 3 30.37 69.27 8.81
N PHE A 4 29.53 68.95 7.83
CA PHE A 4 28.46 67.95 7.96
C PHE A 4 29.05 66.56 7.72
N SER A 5 29.03 65.71 8.74
CA SER A 5 29.34 64.29 8.63
C SER A 5 28.07 63.55 8.21
N LEU A 6 28.03 63.01 7.00
CA LEU A 6 26.97 62.12 6.53
C LEU A 6 27.17 60.75 7.20
N VAL A 7 26.30 60.40 8.14
CA VAL A 7 26.20 59.02 8.67
C VAL A 7 25.34 58.23 7.68
N ALA A 8 25.96 57.31 6.94
CA ALA A 8 25.26 56.36 6.09
C ALA A 8 24.57 55.32 6.98
N LEU A 9 23.23 55.39 7.05
CA LEU A 9 22.39 54.41 7.74
C LEU A 9 22.19 53.20 6.81
N SER A 10 22.93 52.12 7.06
CA SER A 10 22.72 50.84 6.38
C SER A 10 21.46 50.16 6.93
N GLY A 11 20.38 50.22 6.16
CA GLY A 11 19.14 49.49 6.44
C GLY A 11 19.33 47.97 6.25
N LEU A 12 19.25 47.21 7.34
CA LEU A 12 19.24 45.76 7.33
C LEU A 12 17.85 45.28 6.88
N ILE A 13 17.70 44.90 5.60
CA ILE A 13 16.52 44.22 5.09
C ILE A 13 16.58 42.77 5.59
N LEU A 14 15.82 42.48 6.65
CA LEU A 14 15.55 41.11 7.09
C LEU A 14 14.67 40.42 6.04
N PHE A 15 15.29 39.61 5.19
CA PHE A 15 14.57 38.62 4.37
C PHE A 15 13.89 37.62 5.32
N LEU A 16 12.60 37.84 5.57
CA LEU A 16 11.71 36.83 6.14
C LEU A 16 11.59 35.70 5.12
N TRP A 17 12.43 34.68 5.30
CA TRP A 17 12.31 33.41 4.59
C TRP A 17 10.94 32.80 4.94
N PRO A 18 10.06 32.52 3.97
CA PRO A 18 8.81 31.84 4.27
C PRO A 18 9.17 30.47 4.85
N ALA A 19 8.66 30.18 6.05
CA ALA A 19 8.76 28.87 6.65
C ALA A 19 8.30 27.84 5.62
N GLY A 20 9.23 26.98 5.18
CA GLY A 20 8.88 25.84 4.32
C GLY A 20 7.80 25.01 5.00
N PRO A 21 6.99 24.25 4.24
CA PRO A 21 6.00 23.36 4.83
C PRO A 21 6.68 22.51 5.90
N ALA A 22 6.10 22.50 7.11
CA ALA A 22 6.62 21.73 8.23
C ALA A 22 6.87 20.30 7.76
N ILE A 23 8.13 19.89 7.85
CA ILE A 23 8.58 18.55 7.52
C ILE A 23 7.79 17.60 8.42
N ALA A 24 6.95 16.77 7.83
CA ALA A 24 6.13 15.83 8.59
C ALA A 24 7.04 14.79 9.24
N LYS A 25 7.35 15.01 10.52
CA LYS A 25 8.00 14.03 11.40
C LYS A 25 7.22 12.72 11.34
N ARG A 26 7.91 11.57 11.43
CA ARG A 26 7.27 10.24 11.47
C ARG A 26 6.04 10.28 12.38
N PRO A 27 4.89 9.75 11.93
CA PRO A 27 3.69 9.76 12.75
C PRO A 27 3.98 9.00 14.05
N PRO A 28 3.38 9.41 15.19
CA PRO A 28 3.51 8.63 16.40
C PRO A 28 2.95 7.23 16.16
N ILE A 29 3.63 6.23 16.70
CA ILE A 29 3.28 4.81 16.53
C ILE A 29 2.57 4.33 17.78
N MET A 30 1.56 3.47 17.60
CA MET A 30 0.97 2.69 18.69
C MET A 30 1.37 1.22 18.51
N LYS A 31 1.89 0.63 19.58
CA LYS A 31 2.33 -0.77 19.58
C LYS A 31 1.14 -1.72 19.45
N VAL A 32 1.36 -2.89 18.87
CA VAL A 32 0.30 -3.90 18.71
C VAL A 32 -0.32 -4.33 20.05
N GLU A 33 0.46 -4.32 21.13
CA GLU A 33 0.05 -4.63 22.50
C GLU A 33 -0.98 -3.65 23.08
N ASP A 34 -0.94 -2.41 22.63
CA ASP A 34 -1.85 -1.34 23.08
C ASP A 34 -3.16 -1.33 22.27
N VAL A 35 -3.21 -2.04 21.15
CA VAL A 35 -4.39 -2.10 20.26
C VAL A 35 -5.47 -2.98 20.87
N LYS A 36 -6.66 -2.40 21.09
CA LYS A 36 -7.80 -3.09 21.71
C LYS A 36 -9.01 -3.15 20.76
N PRO A 37 -9.81 -4.23 20.81
CA PRO A 37 -11.10 -4.29 20.15
C PRO A 37 -11.96 -3.05 20.44
N GLY A 38 -12.65 -2.56 19.42
CA GLY A 38 -13.54 -1.40 19.53
C GLY A 38 -12.87 -0.04 19.29
N MET A 39 -11.55 0.06 19.34
CA MET A 39 -10.83 1.28 18.96
C MET A 39 -11.15 1.68 17.51
N THR A 40 -11.20 2.97 17.24
CA THR A 40 -11.56 3.55 15.95
C THR A 40 -10.48 4.46 15.40
N GLY A 41 -10.48 4.65 14.09
CA GLY A 41 -9.62 5.62 13.43
C GLY A 41 -9.87 5.58 11.92
N TYR A 42 -8.83 5.77 11.13
CA TYR A 42 -8.93 5.79 9.68
C TYR A 42 -7.75 5.11 9.00
N GLY A 43 -7.94 4.70 7.74
CA GLY A 43 -6.84 4.37 6.84
C GLY A 43 -6.79 5.32 5.65
N LEU A 44 -5.66 5.29 4.93
CA LEU A 44 -5.42 6.11 3.74
C LEU A 44 -5.23 5.26 2.50
N THR A 45 -5.90 5.61 1.40
CA THR A 45 -5.70 4.95 0.09
C THR A 45 -6.14 5.85 -1.05
N VAL A 46 -5.70 5.55 -2.27
CA VAL A 46 -6.25 6.17 -3.49
C VAL A 46 -7.34 5.26 -4.06
N PHE A 47 -8.57 5.78 -4.22
CA PHE A 47 -9.65 5.07 -4.91
C PHE A 47 -9.73 5.42 -6.40
N LYS A 48 -9.37 6.65 -6.77
CA LYS A 48 -9.37 7.15 -8.15
C LYS A 48 -8.34 8.26 -8.34
N GLY A 49 -7.74 8.31 -9.53
CA GLY A 49 -6.69 9.25 -9.87
C GLY A 49 -5.44 9.03 -9.03
N THR A 50 -4.96 10.10 -8.41
CA THR A 50 -3.78 10.11 -7.54
C THR A 50 -4.08 10.68 -6.15
N LYS A 51 -5.34 11.03 -5.88
CA LYS A 51 -5.76 11.69 -4.65
C LYS A 51 -5.86 10.67 -3.52
N VAL A 52 -5.13 10.91 -2.43
CA VAL A 52 -5.26 10.11 -1.21
C VAL A 52 -6.54 10.50 -0.47
N GLU A 53 -7.29 9.49 -0.05
CA GLU A 53 -8.57 9.64 0.64
C GLU A 53 -8.60 8.80 1.93
N LYS A 54 -9.35 9.29 2.92
CA LYS A 54 -9.56 8.61 4.20
C LYS A 54 -10.71 7.62 4.11
N PHE A 55 -10.57 6.49 4.78
CA PHE A 55 -11.66 5.56 5.06
C PHE A 55 -11.67 5.20 6.54
N ASN A 56 -12.86 4.96 7.10
CA ASN A 56 -13.03 4.69 8.52
C ASN A 56 -12.59 3.25 8.85
N VAL A 57 -11.97 3.06 10.01
CA VAL A 57 -11.63 1.74 10.54
C VAL A 57 -12.12 1.56 11.97
N LYS A 58 -12.50 0.32 12.29
CA LYS A 58 -12.76 -0.12 13.66
C LYS A 58 -12.03 -1.43 13.92
N VAL A 59 -11.28 -1.49 15.02
CA VAL A 59 -10.57 -2.69 15.44
C VAL A 59 -11.57 -3.76 15.88
N ILE A 60 -11.44 -4.95 15.30
CA ILE A 60 -12.17 -6.14 15.70
C ILE A 60 -11.39 -6.87 16.80
N GLY A 61 -10.08 -7.01 16.61
CA GLY A 61 -9.18 -7.61 17.60
C GLY A 61 -7.80 -7.87 17.01
N VAL A 62 -6.95 -8.52 17.80
CA VAL A 62 -5.58 -8.89 17.41
C VAL A 62 -5.47 -10.40 17.34
N LEU A 63 -4.98 -10.92 16.21
CA LEU A 63 -4.60 -12.31 16.03
C LEU A 63 -3.13 -12.46 16.39
N TRP A 64 -2.88 -12.97 17.59
CA TRP A 64 -1.53 -13.16 18.11
C TRP A 64 -0.85 -14.36 17.46
N ASN A 65 0.41 -14.19 17.01
CA ASN A 65 1.24 -15.27 16.46
C ASN A 65 0.53 -16.04 15.33
N MET A 66 -0.21 -15.32 14.48
CA MET A 66 -0.92 -15.91 13.36
C MET A 66 0.05 -16.51 12.33
N PHE A 67 1.21 -15.88 12.17
CA PHE A 67 2.39 -16.48 11.56
C PHE A 67 3.51 -16.51 12.61
N PRO A 68 4.56 -17.33 12.44
CA PRO A 68 5.66 -17.41 13.40
C PRO A 68 6.19 -16.02 13.76
N LYS A 69 6.01 -15.61 15.02
CA LYS A 69 6.42 -14.31 15.56
C LYS A 69 5.80 -13.08 14.87
N ARG A 70 4.70 -13.25 14.12
CA ARG A 70 3.99 -12.14 13.48
C ARG A 70 2.53 -12.08 13.92
N HIS A 71 2.12 -10.91 14.37
CA HIS A 71 0.76 -10.60 14.74
C HIS A 71 0.00 -10.00 13.56
N VAL A 72 -1.33 -10.08 13.60
CA VAL A 72 -2.21 -9.42 12.63
C VAL A 72 -3.29 -8.68 13.40
N ILE A 73 -3.46 -7.39 13.11
CA ILE A 73 -4.57 -6.60 13.65
C ILE A 73 -5.75 -6.75 12.68
N LEU A 74 -6.91 -7.18 13.16
CA LEU A 74 -8.13 -7.21 12.35
C LEU A 74 -8.89 -5.91 12.48
N VAL A 75 -9.18 -5.29 11.33
CA VAL A 75 -9.97 -4.06 11.26
C VAL A 75 -11.14 -4.25 10.31
N ARG A 76 -12.29 -3.70 10.69
CA ARG A 76 -13.41 -3.49 9.79
C ARG A 76 -13.23 -2.12 9.14
N CYS A 77 -13.09 -2.11 7.82
CA CYS A 77 -13.04 -0.90 7.01
C CYS A 77 -14.46 -0.50 6.62
N LYS A 78 -14.75 0.80 6.65
CA LYS A 78 -15.95 1.40 6.08
C LYS A 78 -15.52 2.61 5.29
N GLU A 79 -16.26 2.98 4.26
CA GLU A 79 -16.03 4.29 3.65
C GLU A 79 -16.27 5.38 4.69
N ARG A 80 -15.64 6.53 4.44
CA ARG A 80 -15.93 7.81 5.10
C ARG A 80 -17.42 7.95 5.41
N ASP A 81 -17.75 8.56 6.55
CA ASP A 81 -19.12 8.84 7.01
C ASP A 81 -20.05 9.24 5.85
N VAL A 82 -20.74 8.24 5.32
CA VAL A 82 -22.00 8.41 4.63
C VAL A 82 -23.00 8.28 5.76
N ASP A 83 -23.60 9.40 6.15
CA ASP A 83 -24.72 9.40 7.09
C ASP A 83 -25.67 8.28 6.67
N TYR A 84 -25.96 7.37 7.59
CA TYR A 84 -27.18 6.60 7.47
C TYR A 84 -28.28 7.65 7.51
N ASN A 85 -28.80 8.06 6.35
CA ASN A 85 -30.09 8.70 6.32
C ASN A 85 -31.03 7.85 7.20
N GLN A 86 -31.91 8.48 7.97
CA GLN A 86 -32.73 7.83 9.01
C GLN A 86 -33.57 6.63 8.49
N ASP A 87 -33.59 6.46 7.17
CA ASP A 87 -34.22 5.47 6.31
C ASP A 87 -33.27 4.35 5.81
N GLY A 88 -31.99 4.34 6.22
CA GLY A 88 -31.04 3.22 6.04
C GLY A 88 -30.55 2.98 4.61
N LYS A 89 -30.74 3.93 3.68
CA LYS A 89 -30.35 3.78 2.27
C LYS A 89 -29.08 4.55 1.93
N ILE A 90 -28.15 3.87 1.28
CA ILE A 90 -26.89 4.42 0.75
C ILE A 90 -27.14 4.91 -0.68
N ASN A 91 -26.71 6.14 -1.02
CA ASN A 91 -26.71 6.67 -2.40
C ASN A 91 -25.77 5.83 -3.29
N ASP A 92 -26.14 5.56 -4.55
CA ASP A 92 -25.42 4.62 -5.43
C ASP A 92 -23.95 4.98 -5.70
N ASP A 93 -23.60 6.24 -5.49
CA ASP A 93 -22.33 6.86 -5.83
C ASP A 93 -21.30 6.78 -4.69
N ASP A 94 -21.76 6.55 -3.45
CA ASP A 94 -20.95 6.51 -2.21
C ASP A 94 -20.62 5.08 -1.75
N LYS A 95 -20.61 4.14 -2.71
CA LYS A 95 -20.80 2.71 -2.42
C LYS A 95 -19.57 1.82 -2.35
N PHE A 96 -18.34 2.31 -2.52
CA PHE A 96 -17.24 1.39 -2.84
C PHE A 96 -16.84 0.49 -1.65
N LEU A 97 -16.57 1.06 -0.48
CA LEU A 97 -16.32 0.27 0.72
C LEU A 97 -17.60 -0.21 1.40
N THR A 98 -18.75 0.41 1.14
CA THR A 98 -20.06 -0.11 1.60
C THR A 98 -20.57 -1.30 0.74
N LYS A 99 -20.02 -1.52 -0.47
CA LYS A 99 -20.14 -2.77 -1.25
C LYS A 99 -19.11 -3.85 -0.85
N GLY A 100 -18.34 -3.61 0.22
CA GLY A 100 -17.84 -4.68 1.08
C GLY A 100 -16.53 -5.37 0.69
N LYS A 101 -15.57 -4.72 -0.01
CA LYS A 101 -14.36 -5.44 -0.44
C LYS A 101 -13.06 -4.68 -0.25
N ILE A 102 -12.16 -5.28 0.52
CA ILE A 102 -10.73 -4.95 0.50
C ILE A 102 -10.19 -5.34 -0.87
N ALA A 103 -9.74 -4.35 -1.64
CA ALA A 103 -9.27 -4.56 -3.01
C ALA A 103 -7.76 -4.78 -3.05
N SER A 104 -7.31 -5.66 -3.94
CA SER A 104 -5.90 -5.78 -4.31
C SER A 104 -5.38 -4.45 -4.82
N GLY A 105 -4.23 -4.01 -4.29
CA GLY A 105 -3.71 -2.66 -4.44
C GLY A 105 -3.99 -1.72 -3.26
N MET A 106 -4.87 -2.08 -2.32
CA MET A 106 -4.93 -1.43 -1.00
C MET A 106 -3.83 -1.93 -0.06
N SER A 107 -3.06 -2.94 -0.48
CA SER A 107 -1.97 -3.45 0.33
C SER A 107 -0.91 -2.38 0.57
N GLY A 108 -0.53 -2.17 1.82
CA GLY A 108 0.31 -1.05 2.24
C GLY A 108 -0.47 0.19 2.68
N SER A 109 -1.81 0.21 2.59
CA SER A 109 -2.60 1.34 3.08
C SER A 109 -2.38 1.55 4.58
N PRO A 110 -1.85 2.70 5.01
CA PRO A 110 -1.57 2.93 6.42
C PRO A 110 -2.89 3.05 7.18
N VAL A 111 -2.89 2.51 8.40
CA VAL A 111 -4.03 2.52 9.31
C VAL A 111 -3.62 3.23 10.60
N TYR A 112 -4.46 4.18 11.01
CA TYR A 112 -4.28 5.01 12.19
C TYR A 112 -5.42 4.78 13.17
N LEU A 113 -5.12 4.80 14.47
CA LEU A 113 -6.12 4.85 15.53
C LEU A 113 -6.10 6.21 16.22
N THR A 114 -7.28 6.74 16.50
CA THR A 114 -7.44 8.05 17.15
C THR A 114 -7.72 7.85 18.62
N VAL A 115 -6.81 8.29 19.49
CA VAL A 115 -6.95 8.22 20.95
C VAL A 115 -6.65 9.58 21.56
N GLY A 116 -7.60 10.14 22.32
CA GLY A 116 -7.44 11.46 22.94
C GLY A 116 -7.20 12.60 21.94
N GLY A 117 -7.78 12.51 20.74
CA GLY A 117 -7.60 13.49 19.67
C GLY A 117 -6.27 13.41 18.92
N LYS A 118 -5.45 12.38 19.18
CA LYS A 118 -4.19 12.12 18.47
C LYS A 118 -4.28 10.85 17.65
N ASP A 119 -3.68 10.89 16.46
CA ASP A 119 -3.67 9.77 15.52
C ASP A 119 -2.35 9.02 15.60
N TYR A 120 -2.44 7.71 15.81
CA TYR A 120 -1.28 6.82 15.93
C TYR A 120 -1.27 5.79 14.80
N LEU A 121 -0.15 5.70 14.07
CA LEU A 121 0.04 4.67 13.05
C LEU A 121 0.17 3.30 13.73
N ILE A 122 -0.71 2.36 13.36
CA ILE A 122 -0.66 0.99 13.89
C ILE A 122 -0.09 -0.01 12.90
N GLY A 123 -0.07 0.31 11.60
CA GLY A 123 0.34 -0.65 10.58
C GLY A 123 -0.22 -0.36 9.20
N ALA A 124 -0.15 -1.37 8.33
CA ALA A 124 -0.64 -1.32 6.97
C ALA A 124 -1.58 -2.48 6.63
N ILE A 125 -2.61 -2.24 5.83
CA ILE A 125 -3.43 -3.31 5.25
C ILE A 125 -2.53 -4.28 4.48
N ALA A 126 -2.68 -5.57 4.74
CA ALA A 126 -1.85 -6.60 4.12
C ALA A 126 -2.62 -7.88 3.76
N LEU A 127 -3.70 -8.18 4.48
CA LEU A 127 -4.44 -9.42 4.32
C LEU A 127 -5.91 -9.15 4.03
N GLY A 128 -6.53 -10.06 3.30
CA GLY A 128 -7.96 -10.07 3.03
C GLY A 128 -8.49 -11.49 2.84
N TRP A 129 -9.81 -11.61 2.71
CA TRP A 129 -10.48 -12.89 2.50
C TRP A 129 -10.98 -13.00 1.07
N ALA A 130 -10.61 -14.09 0.41
CA ALA A 130 -11.22 -14.45 -0.87
C ALA A 130 -12.72 -14.71 -0.65
N PHE A 131 -13.55 -14.27 -1.61
CA PHE A 131 -15.01 -14.44 -1.60
C PHE A 131 -15.77 -13.74 -0.47
N SER A 132 -15.09 -13.08 0.47
CA SER A 132 -15.75 -12.31 1.52
C SER A 132 -16.39 -11.05 0.95
N THR A 133 -17.62 -10.79 1.36
CA THR A 133 -18.32 -9.51 1.18
C THR A 133 -18.23 -8.62 2.42
N ASP A 134 -17.62 -9.11 3.49
CA ASP A 134 -17.36 -8.32 4.67
C ASP A 134 -16.10 -7.47 4.46
N PRO A 135 -16.14 -6.15 4.73
CA PRO A 135 -15.00 -5.26 4.54
C PRO A 135 -14.03 -5.38 5.72
N VAL A 136 -13.52 -6.58 5.97
CA VAL A 136 -12.52 -6.85 7.01
C VAL A 136 -11.16 -7.02 6.36
N ALA A 137 -10.17 -6.34 6.91
CA ALA A 137 -8.76 -6.44 6.52
C ALA A 137 -7.92 -6.96 7.68
N GLY A 138 -6.87 -7.70 7.36
CA GLY A 138 -5.75 -7.90 8.27
C GLY A 138 -4.69 -6.83 8.02
N VAL A 139 -4.24 -6.23 9.11
CA VAL A 139 -3.22 -5.17 9.14
C VAL A 139 -1.94 -5.77 9.73
N THR A 140 -0.83 -5.62 9.01
CA THR A 140 0.51 -5.92 9.53
C THR A 140 0.91 -4.77 10.47
N PRO A 141 1.20 -5.04 11.75
CA PRO A 141 1.71 -4.04 12.67
C PRO A 141 2.91 -3.28 12.11
N ILE A 142 2.95 -1.96 12.32
CA ILE A 142 4.03 -1.10 11.82
C ILE A 142 5.39 -1.50 12.39
N GLU A 143 5.41 -2.02 13.63
CA GLU A 143 6.61 -2.53 14.30
C GLU A 143 7.28 -3.64 13.48
N HIS A 144 6.50 -4.56 12.90
CA HIS A 144 7.01 -5.63 12.05
C HIS A 144 7.58 -5.10 10.73
N MET A 145 7.01 -4.02 10.20
CA MET A 145 7.50 -3.40 8.97
C MET A 145 8.81 -2.65 9.21
N ILE A 146 8.94 -1.96 10.34
CA ILE A 146 10.16 -1.25 10.73
C ILE A 146 11.29 -2.24 11.06
N GLU A 147 11.00 -3.28 11.84
CA GLU A 147 11.94 -4.36 12.15
C GLU A 147 12.50 -4.99 10.86
N SER A 148 11.67 -5.14 9.83
CA SER A 148 12.10 -5.66 8.53
C SER A 148 13.12 -4.76 7.83
N MET A 149 13.12 -3.44 8.04
CA MET A 149 14.16 -2.56 7.50
C MET A 149 15.47 -2.68 8.28
N GLU A 150 15.39 -2.83 9.60
CA GLU A 150 16.53 -2.82 10.51
C GLU A 150 17.28 -4.16 10.57
N THR A 151 16.59 -5.26 10.29
CA THR A 151 17.20 -6.60 10.31
C THR A 151 18.26 -6.70 9.20
N PRO A 152 19.51 -7.11 9.46
CA PRO A 152 20.48 -7.37 8.40
C PRO A 152 19.96 -8.47 7.47
N LEU A 153 20.05 -8.25 6.16
CA LEU A 153 19.77 -9.32 5.20
C LEU A 153 20.90 -10.34 5.33
N GLU A 154 20.62 -11.53 5.85
CA GLU A 154 21.50 -12.67 5.63
C GLU A 154 21.53 -12.87 4.12
N ARG A 155 22.64 -12.53 3.45
CA ARG A 155 22.74 -12.67 1.99
C ARG A 155 22.58 -14.14 1.59
N PRO A 156 21.62 -14.49 0.72
CA PRO A 156 21.79 -15.62 -0.16
C PRO A 156 21.70 -15.03 -1.58
N TYR A 157 22.62 -14.13 -1.93
CA TYR A 157 22.88 -13.84 -3.35
C TYR A 157 23.77 -14.95 -3.91
N ALA A 158 23.28 -16.17 -3.79
CA ALA A 158 23.79 -17.36 -4.44
C ALA A 158 22.56 -18.22 -4.74
N ASP A 159 22.32 -18.42 -6.03
CA ASP A 159 21.40 -19.39 -6.61
C ASP A 159 19.90 -19.04 -6.61
N LEU A 160 19.54 -18.10 -7.48
CA LEU A 160 18.22 -18.09 -8.14
C LEU A 160 17.94 -19.38 -8.96
N GLU A 161 18.92 -20.29 -9.06
CA GLU A 161 18.72 -21.65 -9.59
C GLU A 161 18.09 -22.62 -8.58
N GLY A 162 18.06 -22.28 -7.27
CA GLY A 162 17.58 -23.16 -6.20
C GLY A 162 16.12 -22.97 -5.78
N SER A 163 15.53 -21.79 -6.00
CA SER A 163 14.14 -21.51 -5.58
C SER A 163 13.07 -22.16 -6.47
N ALA A 164 13.48 -22.72 -7.62
CA ALA A 164 12.64 -23.56 -8.48
C ALA A 164 12.62 -25.05 -8.08
N ARG A 165 13.39 -25.46 -7.06
CA ARG A 165 13.46 -26.85 -6.56
C ARG A 165 13.07 -26.96 -5.09
N ARG A 166 11.86 -26.50 -4.75
CA ARG A 166 11.17 -27.06 -3.59
C ARG A 166 10.51 -28.35 -4.05
N ASP A 167 11.24 -29.46 -3.90
CA ASP A 167 10.75 -30.80 -4.20
C ASP A 167 9.38 -31.03 -3.56
N GLY A 168 8.45 -31.50 -4.38
CA GLY A 168 7.05 -31.74 -4.05
C GLY A 168 6.83 -32.89 -3.09
N LYS A 169 7.30 -32.78 -1.84
CA LYS A 169 6.99 -33.74 -0.77
C LYS A 169 6.73 -33.07 0.58
N GLU A 170 5.63 -32.34 0.63
CA GLU A 170 4.67 -32.46 1.74
C GLU A 170 3.37 -31.78 1.32
N LYS A 171 2.54 -32.53 0.60
CA LYS A 171 1.11 -32.23 0.49
C LYS A 171 0.38 -33.42 1.08
N VAL A 172 0.06 -33.34 2.37
CA VAL A 172 -1.22 -33.91 2.80
C VAL A 172 -2.26 -33.03 2.12
N ALA A 173 -2.65 -33.44 0.91
CA ALA A 173 -3.72 -32.79 0.17
C ALA A 173 -5.01 -33.07 0.93
N ASP A 174 -5.42 -32.13 1.78
CA ASP A 174 -6.78 -32.09 2.30
C ASP A 174 -7.70 -31.67 1.13
N PRO A 175 -8.54 -32.58 0.60
CA PRO A 175 -9.42 -32.30 -0.53
C PRO A 175 -10.48 -31.23 -0.20
N HIS A 176 -10.64 -30.87 1.08
CA HIS A 176 -11.55 -29.82 1.54
C HIS A 176 -10.88 -28.47 1.80
N ALA A 177 -9.57 -28.32 1.53
CA ALA A 177 -8.84 -27.07 1.77
C ALA A 177 -9.29 -25.89 0.87
N GLU A 178 -9.91 -26.17 -0.29
CA GLU A 178 -10.42 -25.14 -1.20
C GLU A 178 -11.66 -24.41 -0.68
N TYR A 179 -12.43 -25.02 0.23
CA TYR A 179 -13.69 -24.46 0.76
C TYR A 179 -13.55 -23.74 2.11
N ARG A 180 -12.35 -23.68 2.68
CA ARG A 180 -12.12 -22.89 3.90
C ARG A 180 -11.85 -21.43 3.51
N THR A 181 -12.66 -20.51 4.02
CA THR A 181 -12.41 -19.06 4.01
C THR A 181 -11.17 -18.72 4.85
N LYS A 182 -9.98 -19.08 4.35
CA LYS A 182 -8.70 -18.77 5.00
C LYS A 182 -8.35 -17.31 4.73
N LEU A 183 -7.92 -16.59 5.77
CA LEU A 183 -7.26 -15.29 5.63
C LEU A 183 -5.98 -15.50 4.82
N LYS A 184 -5.80 -14.74 3.75
CA LYS A 184 -4.63 -14.82 2.86
C LYS A 184 -3.99 -13.45 2.75
N ARG A 185 -2.68 -13.43 2.45
CA ARG A 185 -2.03 -12.21 1.97
C ARG A 185 -2.81 -11.70 0.76
N LEU A 186 -3.05 -10.39 0.72
CA LEU A 186 -3.60 -9.79 -0.49
C LEU A 186 -2.62 -10.12 -1.62
N ALA A 187 -3.13 -10.68 -2.72
CA ALA A 187 -2.24 -10.93 -3.85
C ALA A 187 -1.78 -9.56 -4.36
N THR A 188 -0.47 -9.31 -4.43
CA THR A 188 0.04 -8.16 -5.20
C THR A 188 -0.28 -8.46 -6.66
N PRO A 189 -1.26 -7.76 -7.25
CA PRO A 189 -1.68 -8.06 -8.60
C PRO A 189 -0.56 -7.64 -9.56
N LEU A 190 -0.22 -8.53 -10.49
CA LEU A 190 0.69 -8.19 -11.57
C LEU A 190 -0.14 -7.70 -12.74
N VAL A 191 -0.18 -6.40 -12.96
CA VAL A 191 -0.90 -5.84 -14.09
C VAL A 191 -0.02 -5.89 -15.32
N VAL A 192 -0.56 -6.48 -16.38
CA VAL A 192 0.10 -6.63 -17.68
C VAL A 192 -0.67 -5.83 -18.71
N SER A 193 0.03 -5.01 -19.48
CA SER A 193 -0.54 -4.26 -20.60
C SER A 193 0.38 -4.33 -21.83
N GLY A 194 -0.16 -4.00 -23.00
CA GLY A 194 0.58 -4.05 -24.27
C GLY A 194 0.62 -5.43 -24.94
N LEU A 195 0.00 -6.45 -24.35
CA LEU A 195 -0.15 -7.77 -24.94
C LEU A 195 -1.56 -7.99 -25.51
N ASP A 196 -1.63 -8.68 -26.65
CA ASP A 196 -2.87 -9.25 -27.17
C ASP A 196 -3.37 -10.41 -26.28
N GLU A 197 -4.64 -10.78 -26.44
CA GLU A 197 -5.30 -11.81 -25.61
C GLU A 197 -4.59 -13.17 -25.67
N ARG A 198 -4.11 -13.60 -26.83
CA ARG A 198 -3.45 -14.91 -27.00
C ARG A 198 -2.12 -14.92 -26.27
N THR A 199 -1.33 -13.85 -26.40
CA THR A 199 -0.02 -13.74 -25.73
C THR A 199 -0.18 -13.56 -24.23
N PHE A 200 -1.12 -12.72 -23.79
CA PHE A 200 -1.48 -12.58 -22.38
C PHE A 200 -1.92 -13.94 -21.78
N GLY A 201 -2.76 -14.70 -22.48
CA GLY A 201 -3.20 -16.03 -22.04
C GLY A 201 -2.04 -17.00 -21.78
N LYS A 202 -1.04 -17.01 -22.66
CA LYS A 202 0.19 -17.81 -22.48
C LYS A 202 1.01 -17.34 -21.26
N LEU A 203 1.21 -16.03 -21.11
CA LEU A 203 1.93 -15.46 -19.98
C LEU A 203 1.22 -15.77 -18.65
N ALA A 204 -0.09 -15.52 -18.58
CA ALA A 204 -0.91 -15.80 -17.41
C ALA A 204 -0.88 -17.28 -17.04
N ALA A 205 -0.92 -18.20 -18.02
CA ALA A 205 -0.78 -19.63 -17.77
C ALA A 205 0.59 -19.99 -17.17
N SER A 206 1.68 -19.37 -17.65
CA SER A 206 3.02 -19.59 -17.09
C SER A 206 3.13 -19.08 -15.66
N LEU A 207 2.65 -17.87 -15.39
CA LEU A 207 2.69 -17.23 -14.07
C LEU A 207 1.84 -17.96 -13.02
N ARG A 208 0.71 -18.56 -13.43
CA ARG A 208 -0.12 -19.39 -12.54
C ARG A 208 0.65 -20.56 -11.92
N ARG A 209 1.63 -21.13 -12.62
CA ARG A 209 2.50 -22.20 -12.09
C ARG A 209 3.35 -21.72 -10.90
N HIS A 210 3.57 -20.42 -10.80
CA HIS A 210 4.32 -19.76 -9.72
C HIS A 210 3.40 -19.05 -8.71
N ASN A 211 2.08 -19.34 -8.70
CA ASN A 211 1.07 -18.68 -7.88
C ASN A 211 0.94 -17.15 -8.10
N ILE A 212 1.48 -16.63 -9.20
CA ILE A 212 1.38 -15.21 -9.56
C ILE A 212 0.10 -15.01 -10.39
N LYS A 213 -0.73 -14.06 -9.97
CA LYS A 213 -1.96 -13.69 -10.68
C LYS A 213 -1.70 -12.46 -11.54
N ALA A 214 -1.66 -12.69 -12.85
CA ALA A 214 -1.64 -11.61 -13.83
C ALA A 214 -3.06 -11.11 -14.12
N ILE A 215 -3.23 -9.80 -14.16
CA ILE A 215 -4.45 -9.12 -14.57
C ILE A 215 -4.12 -8.31 -15.82
N GLN A 216 -4.93 -8.45 -16.87
CA GLN A 216 -4.76 -7.60 -18.05
C GLN A 216 -5.28 -6.19 -17.71
N GLY A 217 -4.38 -5.20 -17.75
CA GLY A 217 -4.70 -3.80 -17.52
C GLY A 217 -4.82 -3.01 -18.82
N GLY A 218 -5.32 -1.78 -18.69
CA GLY A 218 -5.11 -0.77 -19.73
C GLY A 218 -3.66 -0.28 -19.68
N GLY A 219 -3.07 -0.01 -20.85
CA GLY A 219 -1.69 0.51 -20.97
C GLY A 219 -1.38 1.71 -20.08
N SER A 220 -0.08 1.99 -19.89
CA SER A 220 0.44 3.09 -19.08
C SER A 220 -0.43 4.35 -19.19
N CYS A 221 -0.93 4.83 -18.05
CA CYS A 221 -1.85 5.95 -18.01
C CYS A 221 -1.05 7.28 -18.08
N ARG A 222 -0.61 7.70 -19.28
CA ARG A 222 0.03 9.02 -19.49
C ARG A 222 -0.90 10.12 -18.98
N SER A 223 -0.51 10.83 -17.93
CA SER A 223 -1.37 11.78 -17.23
C SER A 223 -0.55 12.90 -16.60
N ILE A 224 -0.69 14.13 -17.08
CA ILE A 224 -0.01 15.34 -16.55
C ILE A 224 -0.23 15.54 -15.04
N ALA A 225 -1.40 15.15 -14.51
CA ALA A 225 -1.69 15.21 -13.07
C ALA A 225 -0.83 14.25 -12.24
N ALA A 226 -0.32 13.17 -12.84
CA ALA A 226 0.52 12.20 -12.16
C ALA A 226 1.98 12.67 -12.03
N ASP A 227 2.43 13.59 -12.90
CA ASP A 227 3.79 14.14 -12.85
C ASP A 227 4.00 15.10 -11.67
N LYS A 228 2.90 15.69 -11.16
CA LYS A 228 2.88 16.57 -9.98
C LYS A 228 2.71 15.82 -8.66
N ALA A 229 2.35 14.54 -8.69
CA ALA A 229 2.17 13.75 -7.48
C ALA A 229 3.50 13.59 -6.73
N ARG A 230 3.43 13.61 -5.40
CA ARG A 230 4.57 13.42 -4.49
C ARG A 230 4.33 12.15 -3.66
N PRO A 231 5.40 11.49 -3.19
CA PRO A 231 5.24 10.39 -2.23
C PRO A 231 4.61 10.94 -0.94
N GLU A 232 3.47 10.37 -0.57
CA GLU A 232 2.77 10.64 0.69
C GLU A 232 2.07 9.36 1.17
N PRO A 233 1.93 9.13 2.49
CA PRO A 233 1.22 7.98 3.02
C PRO A 233 -0.18 7.83 2.42
N GLY A 234 -0.50 6.63 1.91
CA GLY A 234 -1.76 6.32 1.23
C GLY A 234 -1.71 6.46 -0.30
N CYS A 235 -0.65 7.05 -0.88
CA CYS A 235 -0.54 7.14 -2.33
C CYS A 235 -0.30 5.77 -2.97
N THR A 236 -0.74 5.59 -4.22
CA THR A 236 -0.48 4.34 -4.97
C THR A 236 0.96 4.35 -5.44
N ILE A 237 1.67 3.24 -5.20
CA ILE A 237 3.01 3.02 -5.70
C ILE A 237 3.09 1.68 -6.44
N GLY A 238 4.10 1.53 -7.28
CA GLY A 238 4.32 0.29 -8.00
C GLY A 238 5.79 0.01 -8.30
N VAL A 239 6.05 -1.27 -8.52
CA VAL A 239 7.33 -1.83 -8.92
C VAL A 239 7.15 -2.41 -10.32
N PRO A 240 7.62 -1.72 -11.37
CA PRO A 240 7.59 -2.25 -12.72
C PRO A 240 8.66 -3.32 -12.88
N LEU A 241 8.24 -4.49 -13.38
CA LEU A 241 9.12 -5.60 -13.75
C LEU A 241 9.49 -5.55 -15.24
N VAL A 242 8.58 -5.05 -16.09
CA VAL A 242 8.81 -4.83 -17.52
C VAL A 242 8.26 -3.45 -17.87
N ARG A 243 9.01 -2.67 -18.67
CA ARG A 243 8.65 -1.34 -19.16
C ARG A 243 8.83 -1.27 -20.68
N GLY A 244 8.02 -0.47 -21.37
CA GLY A 244 8.11 -0.25 -22.82
C GLY A 244 6.78 -0.54 -23.51
N ASP A 245 6.84 -1.19 -24.68
CA ASP A 245 5.64 -1.59 -25.45
C ASP A 245 4.79 -2.60 -24.69
N VAL A 246 5.41 -3.38 -23.80
CA VAL A 246 4.76 -4.23 -22.81
C VAL A 246 5.10 -3.67 -21.43
N GLU A 247 4.09 -3.51 -20.59
CA GLU A 247 4.29 -3.10 -19.20
C GLU A 247 3.77 -4.21 -18.28
N ILE A 248 4.62 -4.64 -17.36
CA ILE A 248 4.29 -5.58 -16.30
C ILE A 248 4.68 -4.92 -14.99
N PHE A 249 3.70 -4.59 -14.14
CA PHE A 249 4.00 -3.92 -12.89
C PHE A 249 3.15 -4.47 -11.73
N ALA A 250 3.78 -4.52 -10.56
CA ALA A 250 3.13 -4.80 -9.29
C ALA A 250 2.83 -3.47 -8.61
N TYR A 251 1.71 -3.39 -7.88
CA TYR A 251 1.36 -2.15 -7.18
C TYR A 251 0.71 -2.40 -5.83
N GLY A 252 0.83 -1.38 -4.99
CA GLY A 252 0.32 -1.32 -3.65
C GLY A 252 0.16 0.14 -3.24
N THR A 253 0.23 0.37 -1.96
CA THR A 253 0.06 1.68 -1.34
C THR A 253 1.28 1.98 -0.46
N LEU A 254 1.68 3.24 -0.44
CA LEU A 254 2.74 3.71 0.44
C LEU A 254 2.21 3.81 1.88
N THR A 255 2.86 3.13 2.82
CA THR A 255 2.48 3.12 4.24
C THR A 255 3.05 4.34 4.96
N MET A 256 4.35 4.58 4.80
CA MET A 256 5.06 5.64 5.50
C MET A 256 6.13 6.21 4.57
N TYR A 257 6.35 7.51 4.69
CA TYR A 257 7.43 8.23 4.04
C TYR A 257 8.09 9.14 5.06
N ASP A 258 9.40 9.06 5.15
CA ASP A 258 10.23 9.95 5.96
C ASP A 258 10.95 10.94 5.04
N PRO A 259 10.51 12.21 4.98
CA PRO A 259 11.13 13.21 4.11
C PRO A 259 12.53 13.65 4.57
N GLU A 260 12.93 13.38 5.82
CA GLU A 260 14.27 13.73 6.32
C GLU A 260 15.33 12.73 5.84
N THR A 261 14.99 11.44 5.84
CA THR A 261 15.89 10.35 5.45
C THR A 261 15.68 9.88 4.00
N GLY A 262 14.50 10.14 3.43
CA GLY A 262 14.07 9.59 2.15
C GLY A 262 13.54 8.15 2.23
N GLU A 263 13.43 7.57 3.44
CA GLU A 263 12.99 6.20 3.64
C GLU A 263 11.48 6.02 3.39
N LEU A 264 11.12 4.89 2.78
CA LEU A 264 9.76 4.55 2.37
C LEU A 264 9.42 3.14 2.85
N LEU A 265 8.22 2.97 3.39
CA LEU A 265 7.62 1.66 3.71
C LEU A 265 6.35 1.48 2.90
N ALA A 266 6.12 0.28 2.34
CA ALA A 266 4.98 0.02 1.48
C ALA A 266 4.55 -1.45 1.45
N PHE A 267 3.48 -1.74 0.70
CA PHE A 267 2.88 -3.06 0.42
C PHE A 267 2.34 -3.83 1.63
N GLY A 268 2.82 -3.61 2.85
CA GLY A 268 2.33 -4.26 4.08
C GLY A 268 2.63 -5.77 4.18
N HIS A 269 3.13 -6.38 3.10
CA HIS A 269 3.61 -7.75 3.02
C HIS A 269 4.62 -7.89 1.86
N ASP A 270 5.41 -8.95 1.91
CA ASP A 270 6.36 -9.32 0.86
C ASP A 270 5.62 -9.53 -0.48
N PHE A 271 6.19 -9.02 -1.58
CA PHE A 271 5.66 -9.16 -2.94
C PHE A 271 6.21 -10.40 -3.65
N LEU A 272 7.53 -10.52 -3.78
CA LEU A 272 8.24 -11.69 -4.33
C LEU A 272 8.97 -12.50 -3.23
N SER A 273 9.07 -11.95 -2.02
CA SER A 273 9.96 -12.45 -0.97
C SER A 273 11.41 -12.55 -1.46
N ALA A 274 11.85 -11.53 -2.22
CA ALA A 274 13.17 -11.51 -2.85
C ALA A 274 14.31 -11.16 -1.88
N GLY A 275 14.02 -10.62 -0.69
CA GLY A 275 15.04 -10.15 0.24
C GLY A 275 15.71 -8.88 -0.28
N GLU A 276 17.05 -8.86 -0.36
CA GLU A 276 17.78 -7.71 -0.93
C GLU A 276 17.54 -7.63 -2.43
N CYS A 277 17.02 -6.51 -2.90
CA CYS A 277 16.73 -6.30 -4.30
C CYS A 277 16.93 -4.83 -4.68
N HIS A 278 17.08 -4.54 -5.96
CA HIS A 278 17.11 -3.16 -6.45
C HIS A 278 16.13 -3.06 -7.61
N MET A 279 14.89 -2.75 -7.29
CA MET A 279 13.84 -2.60 -8.29
C MET A 279 13.39 -1.14 -8.36
N PRO A 280 13.08 -0.60 -9.55
CA PRO A 280 12.57 0.76 -9.65
C PRO A 280 11.28 0.91 -8.84
N LEU A 281 11.12 2.05 -8.18
CA LEU A 281 9.90 2.40 -7.46
C LEU A 281 9.22 3.58 -8.16
N MET A 282 7.95 3.41 -8.50
CA MET A 282 7.15 4.43 -9.18
C MET A 282 5.91 4.80 -8.38
N LEU A 283 5.41 6.02 -8.59
CA LEU A 283 4.03 6.35 -8.26
C LEU A 283 3.08 5.67 -9.25
N GLY A 284 1.84 5.49 -8.82
CA GLY A 284 0.77 4.95 -9.63
C GLY A 284 -0.44 5.86 -9.67
N LYS A 285 -1.23 5.74 -10.75
CA LYS A 285 -2.54 6.35 -10.89
C LYS A 285 -3.59 5.26 -10.97
N VAL A 286 -4.63 5.37 -10.15
CA VAL A 286 -5.78 4.46 -10.16
C VAL A 286 -6.80 4.99 -11.15
N THR A 287 -7.12 4.24 -12.19
CA THR A 287 -8.19 4.59 -13.15
C THR A 287 -9.55 4.35 -12.51
N THR A 288 -9.75 3.16 -11.94
CA THR A 288 -10.98 2.76 -11.25
C THR A 288 -10.69 1.52 -10.40
N ILE A 289 -11.68 1.06 -9.63
CA ILE A 289 -11.61 -0.22 -8.92
C ILE A 289 -12.63 -1.19 -9.48
N MET A 290 -12.17 -2.39 -9.81
CA MET A 290 -13.01 -3.48 -10.30
C MET A 290 -13.48 -4.30 -9.11
N THR A 291 -14.80 -4.37 -8.94
CA THR A 291 -15.40 -5.28 -7.96
C THR A 291 -15.45 -6.69 -8.53
N SER A 292 -15.10 -7.69 -7.71
CA SER A 292 -15.13 -9.10 -8.13
C SER A 292 -15.57 -9.97 -6.96
N LEU A 293 -16.36 -11.02 -7.24
CA LEU A 293 -16.70 -12.02 -6.23
C LEU A 293 -15.47 -12.78 -5.74
N TYR A 294 -14.46 -12.95 -6.60
CA TYR A 294 -13.25 -13.65 -6.23
C TYR A 294 -12.31 -12.75 -5.41
N ASN A 295 -11.93 -11.61 -5.99
CA ASN A 295 -11.03 -10.65 -5.37
C ASN A 295 -11.12 -9.31 -6.12
N SER A 296 -11.61 -8.26 -5.46
CA SER A 296 -11.63 -6.90 -6.05
C SER A 296 -10.20 -6.39 -6.25
N PHE A 297 -9.98 -5.50 -7.21
CA PHE A 297 -8.64 -4.97 -7.51
C PHE A 297 -8.70 -3.58 -8.13
N LYS A 298 -7.70 -2.73 -7.86
CA LYS A 298 -7.58 -1.43 -8.53
C LYS A 298 -7.08 -1.63 -9.96
N LEU A 299 -7.71 -1.01 -10.96
CA LEU A 299 -7.09 -0.84 -12.27
C LEU A 299 -6.19 0.39 -12.20
N ALA A 300 -4.89 0.18 -12.10
CA ALA A 300 -3.90 1.25 -11.97
C ALA A 300 -2.87 1.17 -13.11
N GLY A 301 -1.99 2.17 -13.18
CA GLY A 301 -0.80 2.17 -14.04
C GLY A 301 0.32 2.99 -13.40
N SER A 302 1.57 2.69 -13.75
CA SER A 302 2.75 3.45 -13.32
C SER A 302 2.76 4.86 -13.92
N THR A 303 3.38 5.79 -13.20
CA THR A 303 3.50 7.17 -13.66
C THR A 303 4.95 7.66 -13.58
N LYS A 304 5.37 8.13 -12.42
CA LYS A 304 6.66 8.79 -12.21
C LYS A 304 7.56 7.92 -11.34
N GLU A 305 8.83 7.81 -11.71
CA GLU A 305 9.83 7.18 -10.86
C GLU A 305 10.16 8.05 -9.64
N ILE A 306 10.18 7.44 -8.45
CA ILE A 306 10.40 8.12 -7.17
C ILE A 306 11.56 7.55 -6.36
N GLY A 307 12.13 6.40 -6.77
CA GLY A 307 13.26 5.82 -6.08
C GLY A 307 13.48 4.36 -6.44
N VAL A 308 14.06 3.62 -5.50
CA VAL A 308 14.40 2.21 -5.64
C VAL A 308 13.85 1.45 -4.43
N LEU A 309 13.17 0.34 -4.68
CA LEU A 309 12.87 -0.67 -3.67
C LEU A 309 14.15 -1.46 -3.41
N THR A 310 14.68 -1.37 -2.20
CA THR A 310 15.93 -2.00 -1.78
C THR A 310 15.73 -3.35 -1.08
N ARG A 311 14.49 -3.64 -0.67
CA ARG A 311 14.14 -4.82 0.11
C ARG A 311 12.70 -5.24 -0.13
N ASP A 312 12.46 -6.54 -0.26
CA ASP A 312 11.14 -7.16 -0.47
C ASP A 312 10.89 -8.38 0.43
#